data_AF-A0A1Z4VQ01-F1
#
_entry.id   AF-A0A1Z4VQ01-F1
#
_cell.length_a   1.000
_cell.length_b   1.000
_cell.length_c   1.000
_cell.angle_alpha   90.00
_cell.angle_beta   90.00
_cell.angle_gamma   90.00
#
_symmetry.space_group_name_H-M   'P 1'
#
loop_
_entity.id
_entity.type
_entity.pdbx_description
1 polymer ?
#
loop_
_entity_poly.entity_id
_entity_poly.type
_entity_poly.pdbx_seq_one_letter_code
_entity_poly.pdbx_strand_id
1 'polypeptide(L)'
;MFWQRVITFLLCLLPLAWLILQAVTDRLSANPIEDITAATGSWTLRLLLITLAMTPLRRLTGWKWPLRLRRMLGLFAFFYASLHLMTYLWFDQFFLWSEILADILERPFITLGMTAYALLLPLALTSNQVSQRLLRRNWKRLHRLVYPIALLGVVHYYWLVKADVREPLLYGAVWLGLMMLRLPASTNRMNRQGENKSL
;
A
#
# COMPACT_ATOMS: atom_id res chain seq x y z
N MET A 1 -19.15 -12.20 11.59
CA MET A 1 -19.06 -11.69 10.19
C MET A 1 -19.06 -10.17 10.12
N PHE A 2 -20.09 -9.48 10.62
CA PHE A 2 -20.11 -8.02 10.77
C PHE A 2 -18.95 -7.52 11.67
N TRP A 3 -18.78 -8.17 12.81
CA TRP A 3 -17.71 -7.90 13.78
C TRP A 3 -16.31 -7.82 13.18
N GLN A 4 -15.94 -8.70 12.24
CA GLN A 4 -14.59 -8.67 11.61
C GLN A 4 -14.34 -7.37 10.84
N ARG A 5 -15.35 -6.87 10.13
CA ARG A 5 -15.24 -5.61 9.38
C ARG A 5 -15.16 -4.43 10.32
N VAL A 6 -16.00 -4.41 11.35
CA VAL A 6 -16.00 -3.36 12.38
C VAL A 6 -14.66 -3.32 13.11
N ILE A 7 -14.16 -4.47 13.58
CA ILE A 7 -12.86 -4.57 14.24
C ILE A 7 -11.75 -4.07 13.31
N THR A 8 -11.70 -4.54 12.06
CA THR A 8 -10.67 -4.10 11.12
C THR A 8 -10.78 -2.60 10.83
N PHE A 9 -11.99 -2.04 10.80
CA PHE A 9 -12.22 -0.61 10.55
C PHE A 9 -11.70 0.23 11.71
N LEU A 10 -12.03 -0.16 12.94
CA LEU A 10 -11.53 0.47 14.16
C LEU A 10 -10.01 0.35 14.26
N LEU A 11 -9.44 -0.82 13.94
CA LEU A 11 -7.99 -1.03 13.91
C LEU A 11 -7.30 -0.15 12.88
N CYS A 12 -7.92 0.10 11.71
CA CYS A 12 -7.36 1.02 10.72
C CYS A 12 -7.48 2.49 11.14
N LEU A 13 -8.42 2.86 12.01
CA LEU A 13 -8.55 4.22 12.55
C LEU A 13 -7.67 4.48 13.77
N LEU A 14 -7.31 3.44 14.52
CA LEU A 14 -6.51 3.53 15.73
C LEU A 14 -5.21 4.33 15.53
N PRO A 15 -4.43 4.15 14.43
CA PRO A 15 -3.22 4.93 14.23
C PRO A 15 -3.47 6.42 14.03
N LEU A 16 -4.54 6.77 13.32
CA LEU A 16 -4.95 8.16 13.15
C LEU A 16 -5.37 8.75 14.50
N ALA A 17 -6.17 8.02 15.29
CA ALA A 17 -6.56 8.46 16.63
C ALA A 17 -5.35 8.66 17.55
N TRP A 18 -4.37 7.75 17.47
CA TRP A 18 -3.11 7.85 18.20
C TRP A 18 -2.26 9.05 17.77
N LEU A 19 -2.20 9.33 16.46
CA LEU A 19 -1.51 10.50 15.92
C LEU A 19 -2.17 11.80 16.39
N ILE A 20 -3.50 11.87 16.36
CA ILE A 20 -4.27 13.02 16.88
C ILE A 20 -4.02 13.21 18.37
N LEU A 21 -4.02 12.13 19.16
CA LEU A 21 -3.72 12.20 20.59
C LEU A 21 -2.32 12.78 20.83
N GLN A 22 -1.31 12.31 20.10
CA GLN A 22 0.06 12.84 20.23
C GLN A 22 0.12 14.33 19.84
N ALA A 23 -0.60 14.74 18.81
CA ALA A 23 -0.67 16.13 18.38
C ALA A 23 -1.34 17.03 19.43
N VAL A 24 -2.44 16.59 20.05
CA VAL A 24 -3.19 17.37 21.04
C VAL A 24 -2.51 17.38 22.42
N THR A 25 -1.65 16.39 22.70
CA THR A 25 -0.92 16.28 23.98
C THR A 25 0.52 16.79 23.91
N ASP A 26 0.89 17.50 22.83
CA ASP A 26 2.24 18.02 22.57
C ASP A 26 3.35 16.96 22.73
N ARG A 27 3.05 15.74 22.28
CA ARG A 27 3.99 14.59 22.32
C ARG A 27 4.68 14.32 20.99
N LEU A 28 4.42 15.16 19.98
CA LEU A 28 5.17 15.15 18.74
C LEU A 28 6.58 15.73 18.98
N SER A 29 7.50 15.44 18.07
CA SER A 29 8.85 15.96 18.05
C SER A 29 8.88 17.48 17.81
N ALA A 30 10.09 18.05 17.77
CA ALA A 30 10.28 19.47 17.46
C ALA A 30 9.70 19.88 16.10
N ASN A 31 9.53 18.93 15.17
CA ASN A 31 8.89 19.15 13.88
C ASN A 31 7.62 18.28 13.75
N PRO A 32 6.46 18.76 14.22
CA PRO A 32 5.23 17.97 14.22
C PRO A 32 4.74 17.60 12.81
N ILE A 33 5.02 18.43 11.81
CA ILE A 33 4.60 18.18 10.42
C ILE A 33 5.36 16.98 9.84
N GLU A 34 6.66 16.89 10.14
CA GLU A 34 7.50 15.76 9.72
C GLU A 34 7.02 14.45 10.36
N ASP A 35 6.70 14.47 11.66
CA ASP A 35 6.15 13.31 12.37
C ASP A 35 4.81 12.83 11.76
N ILE A 36 3.90 13.77 11.47
CA ILE A 36 2.60 13.46 10.85
C ILE A 36 2.81 12.90 9.44
N THR A 37 3.72 13.49 8.66
CA THR A 37 4.05 13.05 7.30
C THR A 37 4.66 11.65 7.31
N ALA A 38 5.61 11.39 8.21
CA ALA A 38 6.24 10.08 8.38
C ALA A 38 5.24 9.02 8.87
N ALA A 39 4.39 9.36 9.84
CA ALA A 39 3.36 8.46 10.35
C ALA A 39 2.34 8.08 9.26
N THR A 40 1.76 9.07 8.57
CA THR A 40 0.76 8.81 7.51
C THR A 40 1.36 8.03 6.33
N GLY A 41 2.60 8.32 5.94
CA GLY A 41 3.34 7.59 4.91
C GLY A 41 3.62 6.13 5.29
N SER A 42 4.12 5.89 6.51
CA SER A 42 4.40 4.52 6.99
C SER A 42 3.13 3.68 7.12
N TRP A 43 2.01 4.25 7.60
CA TRP A 43 0.73 3.56 7.67
C TRP A 43 0.13 3.23 6.31
N THR A 44 0.33 4.10 5.32
CA THR A 44 -0.02 3.83 3.92
C THR A 44 0.68 2.56 3.42
N LEU A 45 2.01 2.47 3.61
CA LEU A 45 2.81 1.34 3.15
C LEU A 45 2.46 0.05 3.90
N ARG A 46 2.29 0.12 5.24
CA ARG A 46 1.85 -1.01 6.06
C ARG A 46 0.50 -1.56 5.58
N LEU A 47 -0.48 -0.70 5.35
CA LEU A 47 -1.81 -1.12 4.88
C LEU A 47 -1.78 -1.69 3.46
N LEU A 48 -0.94 -1.15 2.57
CA LEU A 48 -0.70 -1.75 1.24
C LEU A 48 -0.13 -3.16 1.36
N LEU A 49 0.92 -3.36 2.17
CA LEU A 49 1.55 -4.67 2.36
C LEU A 49 0.60 -5.67 3.04
N ILE A 50 -0.18 -5.24 4.05
CA ILE A 50 -1.22 -6.06 4.67
C ILE A 50 -2.28 -6.46 3.65
N THR A 51 -2.73 -5.51 2.81
CA THR A 51 -3.68 -5.78 1.70
C THR A 51 -3.12 -6.83 0.74
N LEU A 52 -1.82 -6.75 0.44
CA LEU A 52 -1.12 -7.72 -0.39
C LEU A 52 -1.04 -9.10 0.31
N ALA A 53 -0.76 -9.15 1.60
CA ALA A 53 -0.65 -10.38 2.38
C ALA A 53 -1.93 -11.23 2.40
N MET A 54 -3.11 -10.64 2.20
CA MET A 54 -4.39 -11.37 2.22
C MET A 54 -4.47 -12.52 1.21
N THR A 55 -3.77 -12.41 0.06
CA THR A 55 -3.78 -13.47 -0.97
C THR A 55 -2.91 -14.68 -0.58
N PRO A 56 -1.61 -14.53 -0.26
CA PRO A 56 -0.80 -15.65 0.21
C PRO A 56 -1.32 -16.22 1.54
N LEU A 57 -1.86 -15.39 2.45
CA LEU A 57 -2.46 -15.88 3.69
C LEU A 57 -3.59 -16.87 3.42
N ARG A 58 -4.49 -16.58 2.46
CA ARG A 58 -5.51 -17.54 2.04
C ARG A 58 -4.92 -18.82 1.46
N ARG A 59 -3.84 -18.74 0.69
CA ARG A 59 -3.22 -19.93 0.08
C ARG A 59 -2.62 -20.86 1.13
N LEU A 60 -1.99 -20.29 2.16
CA LEU A 60 -1.33 -21.04 3.22
C LEU A 60 -2.33 -21.61 4.24
N THR A 61 -3.33 -20.81 4.64
CA THR A 61 -4.30 -21.20 5.69
C THR A 61 -5.59 -21.84 5.16
N GLY A 62 -5.87 -21.68 3.85
CA GLY A 62 -7.16 -22.04 3.26
C GLY A 62 -8.32 -21.08 3.61
N TRP A 63 -8.13 -20.12 4.52
CA TRP A 63 -9.19 -19.27 5.03
C TRP A 63 -9.71 -18.28 3.98
N LYS A 64 -11.03 -18.22 3.80
CA LYS A 64 -11.68 -17.34 2.81
C LYS A 64 -11.99 -15.93 3.34
N TRP A 65 -12.02 -15.75 4.67
CA TRP A 65 -12.39 -14.47 5.28
C TRP A 65 -11.39 -13.32 5.05
N PRO A 66 -10.05 -13.51 5.02
CA PRO A 66 -9.11 -12.40 4.86
C PRO A 66 -9.28 -11.67 3.51
N LEU A 67 -9.61 -12.41 2.45
CA LEU A 67 -9.89 -11.82 1.13
C LEU A 67 -11.07 -10.85 1.14
N ARG A 68 -12.01 -10.99 2.08
CA ARG A 68 -13.17 -10.10 2.18
C ARG A 68 -12.80 -8.73 2.76
N LEU A 69 -11.69 -8.64 3.50
CA LEU A 69 -11.19 -7.40 4.10
C LEU A 69 -10.29 -6.62 3.14
N ARG A 70 -9.76 -7.27 2.10
CA ARG A 70 -8.83 -6.69 1.12
C ARG A 70 -9.32 -5.35 0.54
N ARG A 71 -10.62 -5.25 0.22
CA ARG A 71 -11.21 -4.00 -0.31
C ARG A 71 -11.11 -2.87 0.71
N MET A 72 -11.44 -3.15 1.96
CA MET A 72 -11.48 -2.15 3.02
C MET A 72 -10.06 -1.68 3.37
N LEU A 73 -9.12 -2.61 3.50
CA LEU A 73 -7.71 -2.31 3.75
C LEU A 73 -7.10 -1.46 2.62
N GLY A 74 -7.43 -1.78 1.36
CA GLY A 74 -6.97 -0.98 0.21
C GLY A 74 -7.54 0.44 0.19
N LEU A 75 -8.80 0.62 0.61
CA LEU A 75 -9.39 1.96 0.75
C LEU A 75 -8.77 2.75 1.90
N PHE A 76 -8.46 2.11 3.03
CA PHE A 76 -7.72 2.76 4.10
C PHE A 76 -6.29 3.12 3.69
N ALA A 77 -5.60 2.26 2.95
CA ALA A 77 -4.30 2.58 2.38
C ALA A 77 -4.36 3.85 1.51
N PHE A 78 -5.39 3.97 0.66
CA PHE A 78 -5.62 5.20 -0.11
C PHE A 78 -5.95 6.41 0.78
N PHE A 79 -6.78 6.24 1.80
CA PHE A 79 -7.09 7.30 2.76
C PHE A 79 -5.84 7.85 3.46
N TYR A 80 -4.98 6.99 4.00
CA TYR A 80 -3.70 7.42 4.58
C TYR A 80 -2.76 8.02 3.54
N ALA A 81 -2.77 7.53 2.30
CA ALA A 81 -1.98 8.12 1.22
C ALA A 81 -2.45 9.55 0.88
N SER A 82 -3.77 9.80 0.92
CA SER A 82 -4.34 11.13 0.73
C SER A 82 -4.00 12.06 1.90
N LEU A 83 -3.99 11.56 3.14
CA LEU A 83 -3.50 12.33 4.29
C LEU A 83 -2.02 12.70 4.12
N HIS A 84 -1.19 11.74 3.73
CA HIS A 84 0.24 11.95 3.47
C HIS A 84 0.49 12.95 2.33
N LEU A 85 -0.28 12.88 1.24
CA LEU A 85 -0.20 13.88 0.17
C LEU A 85 -0.67 15.27 0.65
N MET A 86 -1.72 15.30 1.49
CA MET A 86 -2.24 16.55 2.02
C MET A 86 -1.23 17.24 2.92
N THR A 87 -0.41 16.50 3.69
CA THR A 87 0.61 17.14 4.53
C THR A 87 1.63 17.89 3.67
N TYR A 88 2.09 17.27 2.58
CA TYR A 88 2.97 17.92 1.60
C TYR A 88 2.30 19.14 0.91
N LEU A 89 1.08 18.99 0.39
CA LEU A 89 0.42 20.07 -0.35
C LEU A 89 0.05 21.26 0.53
N TRP A 90 -0.43 20.99 1.75
CA TRP A 90 -0.96 22.02 2.64
C TRP A 90 0.13 22.68 3.49
N PHE A 91 1.06 21.90 4.05
CA PHE A 91 2.05 22.42 4.99
C PHE A 91 3.40 22.77 4.35
N ASP A 92 3.85 21.99 3.36
CA ASP A 92 5.17 22.25 2.75
C ASP A 92 5.06 23.21 1.56
N GLN A 93 4.07 23.00 0.69
CA GLN A 93 3.97 23.69 -0.59
C GLN A 93 2.90 24.78 -0.66
N PHE A 94 1.99 24.86 0.33
CA PHE A 94 0.88 25.83 0.39
C PHE A 94 0.08 25.96 -0.93
N PHE A 95 -0.07 24.86 -1.68
CA PHE A 95 -0.72 24.83 -3.00
C PHE A 95 -0.09 25.74 -4.07
N LEU A 96 1.16 26.16 -3.91
CA LEU A 96 1.90 26.90 -4.93
C LEU A 96 2.34 25.95 -6.05
N TRP A 97 1.57 25.92 -7.14
CA TRP A 97 1.80 24.97 -8.24
C TRP A 97 3.18 25.06 -8.90
N SER A 98 3.78 26.26 -8.94
CA SER A 98 5.14 26.45 -9.46
C SER A 98 6.18 25.74 -8.59
N GLU A 99 6.08 25.89 -7.27
CA GLU A 99 6.97 25.25 -6.30
C GLU A 99 6.79 23.73 -6.31
N ILE A 100 5.53 23.26 -6.38
CA ILE A 100 5.22 21.83 -6.48
C ILE A 100 5.86 21.21 -7.73
N LEU A 101 5.74 21.88 -8.88
CA LEU A 101 6.32 21.39 -10.14
C LEU A 101 7.85 21.39 -10.08
N ALA A 102 8.47 22.44 -9.55
CA ALA A 102 9.91 22.49 -9.35
C ALA A 102 10.38 21.35 -8.42
N ASP A 103 9.72 21.16 -7.28
CA ASP A 103 10.09 20.15 -6.29
C ASP A 103 9.92 18.72 -6.81
N ILE A 104 8.88 18.46 -7.61
CA ILE A 104 8.71 17.17 -8.31
C ILE A 104 9.91 16.89 -9.23
N LEU A 105 10.35 17.88 -10.01
CA LEU A 105 11.43 17.73 -10.98
C LEU A 105 12.81 17.64 -10.30
N GLU A 106 13.02 18.38 -9.22
CA GLU A 106 14.29 18.39 -8.48
C GLU A 106 14.47 17.17 -7.59
N ARG A 107 13.36 16.64 -7.02
CA ARG A 107 13.42 15.56 -6.02
C ARG A 107 12.83 14.26 -6.57
N PRO A 108 13.68 13.28 -6.96
CA PRO A 108 13.21 12.04 -7.57
C PRO A 108 12.31 11.22 -6.63
N PHE A 109 12.53 11.28 -5.32
CA PHE A 109 11.65 10.58 -4.38
C PHE A 109 10.22 11.15 -4.40
N ILE A 110 10.02 12.47 -4.53
CA ILE A 110 8.69 13.08 -4.63
C ILE A 110 8.00 12.61 -5.90
N THR A 111 8.72 12.59 -7.04
CA THR A 111 8.19 12.03 -8.30
C THR A 111 7.70 10.58 -8.12
N LEU A 112 8.44 9.73 -7.42
CA LEU A 112 8.00 8.35 -7.15
C LEU A 112 6.73 8.30 -6.30
N GLY A 113 6.66 9.15 -5.26
CA GLY A 113 5.49 9.26 -4.38
C GLY A 113 4.24 9.70 -5.16
N MET A 114 4.36 10.77 -5.95
CA MET A 114 3.30 11.28 -6.82
C MET A 114 2.85 10.24 -7.84
N THR A 115 3.80 9.54 -8.46
CA THR A 115 3.50 8.45 -9.41
C THR A 115 2.75 7.30 -8.73
N ALA A 116 3.19 6.89 -7.54
CA ALA A 116 2.51 5.85 -6.77
C ALA A 116 1.08 6.26 -6.40
N TYR A 117 0.88 7.50 -5.95
CA TYR A 117 -0.44 8.05 -5.63
C TYR A 117 -1.35 8.14 -6.86
N ALA A 118 -0.83 8.64 -7.99
CA ALA A 118 -1.57 8.73 -9.25
C ALA A 118 -2.03 7.36 -9.74
N LEU A 119 -1.21 6.32 -9.58
CA LEU A 119 -1.59 4.94 -9.90
C LEU A 119 -2.57 4.35 -8.87
N LEU A 120 -2.52 4.76 -7.60
CA LEU A 120 -3.42 4.29 -6.55
C LEU A 120 -4.84 4.88 -6.69
N LEU A 121 -4.95 6.12 -7.18
CA LEU A 121 -6.22 6.81 -7.39
C LEU A 121 -7.25 6.01 -8.22
N PRO A 122 -6.95 5.51 -9.45
CA PRO A 122 -7.90 4.72 -10.21
C PRO A 122 -8.26 3.40 -9.53
N LEU A 123 -7.38 2.82 -8.71
CA LEU A 123 -7.68 1.61 -7.93
C LEU A 123 -8.73 1.92 -6.85
N ALA A 124 -8.59 3.05 -6.15
CA ALA A 124 -9.55 3.51 -5.16
C ALA A 124 -10.92 3.82 -5.80
N LEU A 125 -10.94 4.57 -6.91
CA LEU A 125 -12.18 4.92 -7.62
C LEU A 125 -12.92 3.68 -8.16
N THR A 126 -12.18 2.70 -8.66
CA THR A 126 -12.75 1.44 -9.18
C THR A 126 -12.95 0.36 -8.11
N SER A 127 -12.73 0.70 -6.84
CA SER A 127 -12.99 -0.16 -5.67
C SER A 127 -14.47 -0.15 -5.29
N ASN A 128 -15.37 -0.34 -6.26
CA ASN A 128 -16.81 -0.42 -6.05
C ASN A 128 -17.43 -1.58 -6.87
N GLN A 129 -18.64 -2.01 -6.49
CA GLN A 129 -19.28 -3.16 -7.14
C GLN A 129 -19.67 -2.88 -8.60
N VAL A 130 -20.00 -1.63 -8.93
CA VAL A 130 -20.41 -1.21 -10.27
C VAL A 130 -19.23 -1.34 -11.24
N SER A 131 -18.08 -0.74 -10.91
CA SER A 131 -16.84 -0.82 -11.68
C SER A 131 -16.34 -2.27 -11.82
N GLN A 132 -16.50 -3.11 -10.79
CA GLN A 132 -16.18 -4.54 -10.89
C GLN A 132 -17.01 -5.26 -11.95
N ARG A 133 -18.32 -4.98 -12.01
CA ARG A 133 -19.24 -5.57 -12.99
C ARG A 133 -19.01 -5.00 -14.40
N LEU A 134 -18.71 -3.72 -14.50
CA LEU A 134 -18.51 -3.02 -15.77
C LEU A 134 -17.18 -3.41 -16.44
N LEU A 135 -16.06 -3.34 -15.71
CA LEU A 135 -14.72 -3.58 -16.30
C LEU A 135 -14.34 -5.06 -16.41
N ARG A 136 -15.04 -5.99 -15.74
CA ARG A 136 -14.85 -7.44 -15.81
C ARG A 136 -13.37 -7.87 -15.76
N ARG A 137 -12.80 -8.35 -16.87
CA ARG A 137 -11.39 -8.83 -16.96
C ARG A 137 -10.38 -7.68 -16.82
N ASN A 138 -10.73 -6.49 -17.29
CA ASN A 138 -9.86 -5.30 -17.19
C ASN A 138 -9.76 -4.80 -15.76
N TRP A 139 -10.78 -5.01 -14.92
CA TRP A 139 -10.71 -4.68 -13.49
C TRP A 139 -9.54 -5.39 -12.79
N LYS A 140 -9.33 -6.68 -13.10
CA LYS A 140 -8.19 -7.46 -12.57
C LYS A 140 -6.85 -7.00 -13.15
N ARG A 141 -6.81 -6.46 -14.38
CA ARG A 141 -5.59 -5.87 -14.96
C ARG A 141 -5.24 -4.57 -14.25
N LEU A 142 -6.22 -3.68 -14.07
CA LEU A 142 -6.05 -2.42 -13.34
C LEU A 142 -5.57 -2.68 -11.91
N HIS A 143 -6.24 -3.58 -11.18
CA HIS A 143 -5.86 -3.88 -9.80
C HIS A 143 -4.53 -4.64 -9.65
N ARG A 144 -3.87 -5.05 -10.73
CA ARG A 144 -2.47 -5.53 -10.66
C ARG A 144 -1.47 -4.40 -10.47
N LEU A 145 -1.85 -3.15 -10.73
CA LEU A 145 -1.01 -1.98 -10.45
C LEU A 145 -0.67 -1.84 -8.96
N VAL A 146 -1.42 -2.49 -8.06
CA VAL A 146 -1.08 -2.54 -6.63
C VAL A 146 0.34 -3.08 -6.37
N TYR A 147 0.88 -3.93 -7.27
CA TYR A 147 2.23 -4.47 -7.13
C TYR A 147 3.30 -3.41 -7.40
N PRO A 148 3.34 -2.74 -8.58
CA PRO A 148 4.26 -1.64 -8.80
C PRO A 148 4.01 -0.46 -7.86
N ILE A 149 2.76 -0.16 -7.45
CA ILE A 149 2.48 0.89 -6.46
C ILE A 149 3.20 0.60 -5.14
N ALA A 150 3.10 -0.63 -4.63
CA ALA A 150 3.77 -0.99 -3.38
C ALA A 150 5.31 -0.96 -3.53
N LEU A 151 5.85 -1.34 -4.68
CA LEU A 151 7.29 -1.21 -4.96
C LEU A 151 7.72 0.26 -4.98
N LEU A 152 6.99 1.12 -5.70
CA LEU A 152 7.24 2.56 -5.75
C LEU A 152 7.18 3.18 -4.35
N GLY A 153 6.23 2.77 -3.51
CA GLY A 153 6.15 3.22 -2.11
C GLY A 153 7.36 2.82 -1.27
N VAL A 154 7.87 1.59 -1.44
CA VAL A 154 9.12 1.16 -0.77
C VAL A 154 10.31 1.98 -1.25
N VAL A 155 10.46 2.17 -2.56
CA VAL A 155 11.60 2.93 -3.13
C VAL A 155 11.52 4.40 -2.74
N HIS A 156 10.32 5.01 -2.78
CA HIS A 156 10.05 6.36 -2.30
C HIS A 156 10.52 6.53 -0.85
N TYR A 157 10.15 5.59 0.03
CA TYR A 157 10.55 5.64 1.44
C TYR A 157 12.05 5.39 1.64
N TYR A 158 12.64 4.47 0.87
CA TYR A 158 14.07 4.17 0.92
C TYR A 158 14.93 5.39 0.55
N TRP A 159 14.56 6.14 -0.49
CA TRP A 159 15.29 7.35 -0.87
C TRP A 159 15.07 8.54 0.06
N LEU A 160 13.97 8.57 0.80
CA LEU A 160 13.71 9.62 1.77
C LEU A 160 14.63 9.49 2.99
N VAL A 161 14.83 8.26 3.49
CA VAL A 161 15.57 8.04 4.74
C VAL A 161 17.07 8.04 4.49
N LYS A 162 17.78 9.02 5.05
CA LYS A 162 19.24 9.16 4.90
C LYS A 162 20.07 8.43 5.96
N ALA A 163 19.50 8.13 7.12
CA ALA A 163 20.26 7.62 8.28
C ALA A 163 19.95 6.16 8.64
N ASP A 164 18.67 5.76 8.73
CA ASP A 164 18.27 4.39 9.10
C ASP A 164 17.44 3.70 8.02
N VAL A 165 18.12 2.99 7.13
CA VAL A 165 17.48 2.24 6.03
C VAL A 165 16.82 0.93 6.48
N ARG A 166 16.89 0.54 7.76
CA ARG A 166 16.37 -0.76 8.25
C ARG A 166 14.88 -0.91 8.00
N GLU A 167 14.09 0.11 8.32
CA GLU A 167 12.63 0.07 8.12
C GLU A 167 12.25 -0.05 6.64
N PRO A 168 12.74 0.81 5.72
CA PRO A 168 12.51 0.64 4.29
C PRO A 168 12.91 -0.74 3.76
N LEU A 169 14.06 -1.27 4.20
CA LEU A 169 14.54 -2.59 3.77
C LEU A 169 13.63 -3.72 4.27
N LEU A 170 13.11 -3.64 5.51
CA LEU A 170 12.13 -4.59 6.02
C LEU A 170 10.85 -4.58 5.19
N TYR A 171 10.32 -3.39 4.84
CA TYR A 171 9.15 -3.29 3.96
C TYR A 171 9.44 -3.86 2.57
N GLY A 172 10.63 -3.63 2.02
CA GLY A 172 11.09 -4.23 0.76
C GLY A 172 11.18 -5.74 0.82
N ALA A 173 11.76 -6.29 1.90
CA ALA A 173 11.87 -7.73 2.13
C ALA A 173 10.48 -8.39 2.26
N VAL A 174 9.56 -7.77 3.00
CA VAL A 174 8.16 -8.22 3.09
C VAL A 174 7.50 -8.18 1.72
N TRP A 175 7.65 -7.09 0.96
CA TRP A 175 7.10 -7.00 -0.39
C TRP A 175 7.63 -8.12 -1.30
N LEU A 176 8.96 -8.35 -1.31
CA LEU A 176 9.60 -9.41 -2.09
C LEU A 176 9.09 -10.80 -1.68
N GLY A 177 9.05 -11.11 -0.39
CA GLY A 177 8.52 -12.37 0.13
C GLY A 177 7.06 -12.60 -0.27
N LEU A 178 6.23 -11.54 -0.21
CA LEU A 178 4.84 -11.59 -0.67
C LEU A 178 4.73 -11.84 -2.18
N MET A 179 5.65 -11.32 -3.01
CA MET A 179 5.68 -11.62 -4.44
C MET A 179 6.08 -13.08 -4.70
N MET A 180 7.12 -13.57 -4.01
CA MET A 180 7.60 -14.95 -4.14
C MET A 180 6.51 -15.98 -3.79
N LEU A 181 5.78 -15.77 -2.69
CA LEU A 181 4.67 -16.66 -2.27
C LEU A 181 3.49 -16.71 -3.25
N ARG A 182 3.43 -15.78 -4.21
CA ARG A 182 2.35 -15.70 -5.19
C ARG A 182 2.68 -16.35 -6.51
N LEU A 183 3.97 -16.49 -6.83
CA LEU A 183 4.38 -17.31 -7.96
C LEU A 183 3.80 -18.70 -7.71
N PRO A 184 3.08 -19.31 -8.69
CA PRO A 184 2.72 -20.71 -8.55
C PRO A 184 4.02 -21.45 -8.30
N ALA A 185 4.09 -22.20 -7.20
CA ALA A 185 5.23 -23.08 -6.96
C ALA A 185 5.40 -23.87 -8.25
N SER A 186 6.52 -23.66 -8.94
CA SER A 186 6.87 -24.40 -10.15
C SER A 186 7.25 -25.81 -9.74
N THR A 187 6.37 -26.46 -8.99
CA THR A 187 6.50 -27.82 -8.52
C THR A 187 5.90 -28.68 -9.59
N ASN A 188 6.77 -29.00 -10.55
CA ASN A 188 6.82 -30.27 -11.25
C ASN A 188 5.69 -30.56 -12.25
N ARG A 189 5.72 -29.88 -13.41
CA ARG A 189 5.12 -30.42 -14.65
C ARG A 189 5.99 -31.50 -15.32
N MET A 190 7.20 -31.78 -14.82
CA MET A 190 8.11 -32.77 -15.40
C MET A 190 7.73 -34.23 -15.09
N ASN A 191 6.97 -34.51 -14.02
CA ASN A 191 6.56 -35.89 -13.71
C ASN A 191 5.39 -36.45 -14.53
N ARG A 192 4.66 -35.61 -15.30
CA ARG A 192 3.50 -36.08 -16.10
C ARG A 192 3.84 -36.47 -17.54
N GLN A 193 5.05 -36.16 -18.01
CA GLN A 193 5.47 -36.48 -19.38
C GLN A 193 6.26 -37.79 -19.48
N GLY A 194 6.63 -38.39 -18.34
CA GLY A 194 7.20 -39.75 -18.27
C GLY A 194 6.14 -40.86 -18.28
N GLU A 195 4.99 -40.66 -17.62
CA GLU A 195 3.89 -41.64 -17.57
C GLU A 195 3.15 -41.81 -18.90
N ASN A 196 3.13 -40.78 -19.77
CA ASN A 196 2.37 -40.82 -21.02
C ASN A 196 3.20 -41.30 -22.23
N LYS A 197 4.45 -41.74 -22.01
CA LYS A 197 5.32 -42.36 -23.02
C LYS A 197 5.48 -43.88 -22.82
N SER A 198 4.84 -44.45 -21.79
CA SER A 198 4.91 -45.88 -21.45
C SER A 198 3.59 -46.63 -21.70
N LEU A 199 2.69 -46.06 -22.51
CA LEU A 199 1.47 -46.69 -23.02
C LEU A 199 1.50 -46.61 -24.55
#